data_AF-A0A3M3APZ1-F1
#
_entry.id   AF-A0A3M3APZ1-F1
#
_cell.length_a   1.000
_cell.length_b   1.000
_cell.length_c   1.000
_cell.angle_alpha   90.00
_cell.angle_beta   90.00
_cell.angle_gamma   90.00
#
_symmetry.space_group_name_H-M   'P 1'
#
loop_
_entity.id
_entity.type
_entity.pdbx_description
1 polymer ?
#
loop_
_entity_poly.entity_id
_entity_poly.type
_entity_poly.pdbx_seq_one_letter_code
_entity_poly.pdbx_strand_id
1 'polypeptide(L)' 'ASQLANDRNLRNALTPQHMANTLNALSKWPVTPDCTAAVKALASRLANDRDLRNALNPQELANALNAL' A
#
# COMPACT_ATOMS: atom_id res chain seq x y z
N ALA A 1 -2.14 -3.78 -10.70
CA ALA A 1 -1.16 -4.18 -9.66
C ALA A 1 0.27 -4.11 -10.18
N SER A 2 0.56 -4.66 -11.37
CA SER A 2 1.91 -4.71 -11.95
C SER A 2 2.58 -3.33 -12.14
N GLN A 3 1.83 -2.28 -12.49
CA GLN A 3 2.37 -0.91 -12.53
C GLN A 3 2.78 -0.40 -11.14
N LEU A 4 1.95 -0.61 -10.12
CA LEU A 4 2.27 -0.25 -8.74
C LEU A 4 3.50 -1.00 -8.20
N ALA A 5 3.69 -2.26 -8.61
CA ALA A 5 4.87 -3.03 -8.23
C ALA A 5 6.17 -2.44 -8.83
N ASN A 6 6.11 -1.99 -10.09
CA ASN A 6 7.30 -1.62 -10.86
C ASN A 6 7.59 -0.10 -10.87
N ASP A 7 6.57 0.75 -10.71
CA ASP A 7 6.72 2.19 -10.79
C ASP A 7 6.78 2.83 -9.39
N ARG A 8 7.96 3.36 -9.04
CA ARG A 8 8.19 4.06 -7.77
C ARG A 8 7.55 5.45 -7.75
N ASN A 9 7.51 6.16 -8.87
CA ASN A 9 6.91 7.49 -8.95
C ASN A 9 5.39 7.38 -8.74
N LEU A 10 4.77 6.38 -9.35
CA LEU A 10 3.36 6.07 -9.14
C LEU A 10 3.06 5.77 -7.66
N ARG A 11 3.89 4.95 -7.01
CA ARG A 11 3.75 4.66 -5.56
C ARG A 11 3.93 5.90 -4.69
N ASN A 12 4.82 6.80 -5.06
CA ASN A 12 5.10 8.02 -4.31
C ASN A 12 4.02 9.09 -4.50
N ALA A 13 3.31 9.07 -5.63
CA ALA A 13 2.17 9.94 -5.89
C ALA A 13 0.93 9.59 -5.04
N LEU A 14 0.89 8.40 -4.42
CA LEU A 14 -0.22 8.01 -3.56
C LEU A 14 -0.20 8.77 -2.24
N THR A 15 -1.34 9.40 -1.95
CA THR A 15 -1.65 9.93 -0.62
C THR A 15 -1.73 8.79 0.42
N PRO A 16 -1.56 9.08 1.72
CA PRO A 16 -1.68 8.07 2.78
C PRO A 16 -2.98 7.27 2.69
N GLN A 17 -4.11 7.97 2.55
CA GLN A 17 -5.44 7.36 2.41
C GLN A 17 -5.53 6.43 1.19
N HIS A 18 -5.09 6.90 0.01
CA HIS A 18 -5.12 6.09 -1.21
C HIS A 18 -4.22 4.86 -1.08
N MET A 19 -3.06 4.98 -0.41
CA MET A 19 -2.21 3.83 -0.14
C MET A 19 -2.92 2.79 0.75
N ALA A 20 -3.51 3.20 1.87
CA ALA A 20 -4.23 2.29 2.77
C ALA A 20 -5.40 1.59 2.07
N ASN A 21 -6.17 2.34 1.27
CA ASN A 21 -7.27 1.77 0.49
C ASN A 21 -6.77 0.82 -0.60
N THR A 22 -5.65 1.15 -1.25
CA THR A 22 -5.03 0.28 -2.26
C THR A 22 -4.53 -1.02 -1.64
N LEU A 23 -3.88 -0.95 -0.48
CA LEU A 23 -3.43 -2.11 0.27
C LEU A 23 -4.62 -3.03 0.61
N ASN A 24 -5.69 -2.48 1.22
CA ASN A 24 -6.89 -3.25 1.56
C ASN A 24 -7.67 -3.76 0.34
N ALA A 25 -7.59 -3.08 -0.80
CA ALA A 25 -8.14 -3.59 -2.04
C ALA A 25 -7.31 -4.77 -2.56
N LEU A 26 -5.99 -4.64 -2.60
CA LEU A 26 -5.10 -5.70 -3.10
C LEU A 26 -5.11 -6.95 -2.22
N SER A 27 -5.30 -6.82 -0.90
CA SER A 27 -5.39 -7.97 0.01
C SER A 27 -6.60 -8.88 -0.26
N LYS A 28 -7.64 -8.35 -0.89
CA LYS A 28 -8.82 -9.12 -1.33
C LYS A 28 -8.58 -9.92 -2.61
N TRP A 29 -7.48 -9.66 -3.33
CA TRP A 29 -7.16 -10.31 -4.61
C TRP A 29 -5.74 -10.91 -4.60
N PRO A 30 -5.41 -11.82 -3.66
CA PRO A 30 -4.06 -12.34 -3.49
C PRO A 30 -3.64 -13.36 -4.58
N VAL A 31 -4.55 -13.73 -5.49
CA VAL A 31 -4.36 -14.85 -6.44
C VAL A 31 -3.35 -14.52 -7.55
N THR A 32 -2.96 -13.26 -7.73
CA THR A 32 -1.99 -12.87 -8.78
C THR A 32 -0.63 -12.46 -8.18
N PRO A 33 0.50 -12.96 -8.71
CA PRO A 33 1.85 -12.56 -8.28
C PRO A 33 2.07 -11.05 -8.27
N ASP A 34 1.43 -10.34 -9.20
CA ASP A 34 1.49 -8.89 -9.32
C ASP A 34 0.83 -8.16 -8.13
N CYS A 35 -0.27 -8.70 -7.57
CA CYS A 35 -0.87 -8.16 -6.36
C CYS A 35 0.07 -8.29 -5.17
N THR A 36 0.69 -9.46 -4.98
CA THR A 36 1.67 -9.67 -3.91
C THR A 36 2.88 -8.74 -4.05
N ALA A 37 3.39 -8.58 -5.27
CA ALA A 37 4.49 -7.67 -5.54
C ALA A 37 4.13 -6.21 -5.23
N ALA A 38 2.93 -5.77 -5.64
CA ALA A 38 2.43 -4.43 -5.35
C ALA A 38 2.23 -4.18 -3.84
N VAL A 39 1.66 -5.15 -3.11
CA VAL A 39 1.50 -5.07 -1.65
C VAL A 39 2.86 -4.95 -0.97
N LYS A 40 3.83 -5.82 -1.31
CA LYS A 40 5.19 -5.74 -0.76
C LYS A 40 5.83 -4.38 -1.04
N ALA A 41 5.71 -3.90 -2.27
CA ALA A 41 6.26 -2.62 -2.71
C ALA A 41 5.65 -1.41 -1.97
N LEU A 42 4.35 -1.46 -1.65
CA LEU A 42 3.65 -0.44 -0.84
C LEU A 42 3.97 -0.57 0.65
N ALA A 43 3.99 -1.79 1.18
CA ALA A 43 4.36 -2.11 2.56
C ALA A 43 5.76 -1.59 2.89
N SER A 44 6.73 -1.84 2.01
CA SER A 44 8.09 -1.33 2.16
C SER A 44 8.12 0.19 2.16
N ARG A 45 7.33 0.88 1.31
CA ARG A 45 7.24 2.35 1.37
C ARG A 45 6.68 2.80 2.73
N LEU A 46 5.58 2.22 3.17
CA LEU A 46 4.94 2.57 4.44
C LEU A 46 5.86 2.34 5.65
N ALA A 47 6.63 1.25 5.66
CA ALA A 47 7.58 0.97 6.73
C ALA A 47 8.74 2.00 6.79
N ASN A 48 9.19 2.48 5.63
CA ASN A 48 10.32 3.40 5.52
C ASN A 48 9.94 4.89 5.64
N ASP A 49 8.65 5.23 5.58
CA ASP A 49 8.17 6.61 5.61
C ASP A 49 7.40 6.87 6.92
N ARG A 50 8.04 7.57 7.86
CA ARG A 50 7.43 7.87 9.18
C ARG A 50 6.31 8.89 9.05
N ASP A 51 6.47 9.88 8.20
CA ASP A 51 5.49 10.96 8.04
C ASP A 51 4.23 10.41 7.37
N LEU A 52 4.38 9.50 6.41
CA LEU A 52 3.29 8.75 5.83
C LEU A 52 2.51 7.93 6.86
N ARG A 53 3.20 7.24 7.78
CA ARG A 53 2.54 6.50 8.88
C ARG A 53 1.78 7.42 9.82
N ASN A 54 2.34 8.57 10.16
CA ASN A 54 1.71 9.55 11.05
C ASN A 54 0.52 10.28 10.38
N ALA A 55 0.48 10.31 9.05
CA ALA A 55 -0.61 10.90 8.29
C ALA A 55 -1.83 9.97 8.13
N LEU A 56 -1.70 8.68 8.47
CA LEU A 56 -2.83 7.74 8.45
C LEU A 56 -3.76 7.99 9.64
N ASN A 57 -5.06 8.07 9.38
CA ASN A 57 -6.05 8.01 10.44
C ASN A 57 -6.21 6.56 10.97
N PRO A 58 -6.90 6.34 12.10
CA PRO A 58 -7.06 5.00 12.67
C PRO A 58 -7.67 3.96 11.73
N GLN A 59 -8.62 4.36 10.89
CA GLN A 59 -9.27 3.45 9.93
C GLN A 59 -8.33 3.08 8.78
N GLU A 60 -7.56 4.03 8.27
CA GLU A 60 -6.55 3.81 7.24
C GLU A 60 -5.42 2.93 7.74
N LEU A 61 -4.98 3.14 8.98
CA LEU A 61 -3.99 2.28 9.63
C LEU A 61 -4.52 0.85 9.77
N ALA A 62 -5.77 0.66 10.22
CA ALA A 62 -6.39 -0.65 10.30
C ALA A 62 -6.49 -1.34 8.93
N ASN A 63 -6.88 -0.60 7.89
CA ASN A 63 -6.94 -1.09 6.51
C ASN A 63 -5.56 -1.50 5.98
N ALA A 64 -4.52 -0.71 6.26
CA ALA A 64 -3.16 -1.03 5.88
C ALA A 64 -2.67 -2.29 6.60
N LEU A 65 -2.93 -2.42 7.91
CA LEU A 65 -2.53 -3.59 8.70
C LEU A 65 -3.29 -4.86 8.29
N ASN A 66 -4.58 -4.76 7.96
CA ASN A 66 -5.37 -5.89 7.46
C ASN A 66 -4.87 -6.44 6.11
N ALA A 67 -4.06 -5.66 5.40
CA ALA A 67 -3.55 -6.00 4.09
C ALA A 67 -2.12 -6.55 4.08
N LEU A 68 -1.43 -6.49 5.21
CA LEU A 68 -0.08 -7.03 5.41
C LEU A 68 -0.13 -8.42 6.03
#